data_AF-A0A417WZY8-F1
#
_entry.id   AF-A0A417WZY8-F1
#
_cell.length_a   1.000
_cell.length_b   1.000
_cell.length_c   1.000
_cell.angle_alpha   90.00
_cell.angle_beta   90.00
_cell.angle_gamma   90.00
#
_symmetry.space_group_name_H-M   'P 1'
#
loop_
_entity.id
_entity.type
_entity.pdbx_description
1 polymer ?
#
loop_
_entity_poly.entity_id
_entity_poly.type
_entity_poly.pdbx_seq_one_letter_code
_entity_poly.pdbx_strand_id
1 'polypeptide(L)'
;MINLKRFQFFNEKYIEDYVYQQNELIKNSFEIFVKSPDYDTHIKEIEKLLESINITFQNHPELEELIKVFQQFIDGFGKAKSGYSAAGAIGKGIGKGNKLDNIPVGLEVYEPYLKNNDNVKWIKWQLEGKHYLDMAEQCPYCSGSIKETKETILKVSEEYDAKAVEQLTKMLEVFKELMPYFTNETAVKMEEITKNVSGITNTQKNYLLEIKAQADSFMQQLYGLKKMGFHSLKNAEKIADELKKYKIDLSYYSHLNSELSNEKVELINKTLDEVLEKAGKLQGEIAQQKKLIKKTIEMYSSEINEFLYYAGYKYQVAIEEENTTDYHLVLKHIEGTDNVQTVNEHLSYGERNAFALVLFMYSVLKENPDLVVLDDPISSFDGNKKFAIINMLFMGKHSLKNRTVLLLTHEFNTVIDAIYNMPYNFNPTPTAAFLTTKQGILQEKEITKADIKSFGEIAHANISSDMDSLNKLVYLRRLLEIENASGLAWQLLSNIFHKREKPEYHFSNGTPNRLMTPEEIQDATNEIKTNYISDFDYDTEYQKTQDITVLKELYQNSGSNYEKLQIYRIMFNENSSNSVIKKFVNEAFHIENDYLFQLNPCEYDTVPQYIIDECDKDILEICPQG
;
A
#
# COMPACT_ATOMS: atom_id res chain seq x y z
N MET A 1 -26.81 18.70 -4.68
CA MET A 1 -25.41 18.58 -4.22
C MET A 1 -25.05 17.11 -4.18
N ILE A 2 -24.02 16.70 -4.93
CA ILE A 2 -23.45 15.35 -4.81
C ILE A 2 -22.71 15.31 -3.48
N ASN A 3 -23.05 14.37 -2.60
CA ASN A 3 -22.42 14.22 -1.29
C ASN A 3 -21.25 13.24 -1.42
N LEU A 4 -20.07 13.77 -1.78
CA LEU A 4 -18.83 13.00 -1.86
C LEU A 4 -18.30 12.75 -0.44
N LYS A 5 -18.05 11.49 -0.07
CA LYS A 5 -17.60 11.10 1.27
C LYS A 5 -16.27 10.35 1.25
N ARG A 6 -16.00 9.58 0.20
CA ARG A 6 -14.80 8.75 0.07
C ARG A 6 -13.95 9.23 -1.09
N PHE A 7 -12.70 9.61 -0.77
CA PHE A 7 -11.73 10.16 -1.69
C PHE A 7 -10.50 9.27 -1.72
N GLN A 8 -9.90 9.10 -2.88
CA GLN A 8 -8.58 8.48 -3.03
C GLN A 8 -7.64 9.38 -3.80
N PHE A 9 -6.39 9.47 -3.32
CA PHE A 9 -5.38 10.40 -3.82
C PHE A 9 -4.14 9.62 -4.24
N PHE A 10 -3.70 9.83 -5.48
CA PHE A 10 -2.39 9.37 -5.92
C PHE A 10 -1.38 10.50 -5.75
N ASN A 11 -0.41 10.31 -4.86
CA ASN A 11 0.71 11.21 -4.59
C ASN A 11 1.92 10.42 -4.07
N GLU A 12 3.06 11.10 -3.85
CA GLU A 12 4.30 10.43 -3.38
C GLU A 12 4.08 9.67 -2.05
N LYS A 13 3.29 10.23 -1.14
CA LYS A 13 2.96 9.58 0.13
C LYS A 13 2.27 8.24 -0.06
N TYR A 14 1.35 8.12 -1.03
CA TYR A 14 0.72 6.84 -1.35
C TYR A 14 1.75 5.81 -1.81
N ILE A 15 2.70 6.20 -2.65
CA ILE A 15 3.75 5.31 -3.16
C ILE A 15 4.60 4.79 -1.99
N GLU A 16 5.07 5.68 -1.11
CA GLU A 16 5.86 5.32 0.07
C GLU A 16 5.11 4.41 1.05
N ASP A 17 3.84 4.71 1.32
CA ASP A 17 3.07 4.02 2.35
C ASP A 17 2.48 2.68 1.87
N TYR A 18 2.19 2.52 0.56
CA TYR A 18 1.35 1.41 0.07
C TYR A 18 1.97 0.56 -1.04
N VAL A 19 2.99 1.04 -1.74
CA VAL A 19 3.58 0.34 -2.90
C VAL A 19 5.02 -0.09 -2.57
N TYR A 20 5.50 -1.15 -3.20
CA TYR A 20 6.87 -1.68 -3.05
C TYR A 20 7.26 -2.06 -1.62
N GLN A 21 6.39 -2.83 -0.95
CA GLN A 21 6.70 -3.42 0.34
C GLN A 21 7.73 -4.55 0.18
N GLN A 22 8.37 -4.95 1.28
CA GLN A 22 9.47 -5.92 1.26
C GLN A 22 9.08 -7.27 0.63
N ASN A 23 7.85 -7.73 0.86
CA ASN A 23 7.38 -9.05 0.38
C ASN A 23 6.22 -8.94 -0.64
N GLU A 24 5.72 -7.73 -0.93
CA GLU A 24 4.62 -7.53 -1.87
C GLU A 24 4.69 -6.17 -2.56
N LEU A 25 4.27 -6.12 -3.82
CA LEU A 25 4.30 -4.89 -4.62
C LEU A 25 3.29 -3.84 -4.18
N ILE A 26 2.21 -4.24 -3.52
CA ILE A 26 1.20 -3.34 -2.98
C ILE A 26 0.62 -3.97 -1.72
N LYS A 27 0.36 -3.14 -0.70
CA LYS A 27 -0.29 -3.59 0.53
C LYS A 27 -1.65 -4.22 0.23
N ASN A 28 -1.95 -5.33 0.90
CA ASN A 28 -3.23 -6.05 0.77
C ASN A 28 -3.47 -6.66 -0.63
N SER A 29 -2.43 -7.20 -1.28
CA SER A 29 -2.56 -7.86 -2.58
C SER A 29 -3.67 -8.91 -2.64
N PHE A 30 -3.86 -9.69 -1.57
CA PHE A 30 -4.96 -10.65 -1.48
C PHE A 30 -6.34 -9.99 -1.63
N GLU A 31 -6.59 -8.88 -0.92
CA GLU A 31 -7.87 -8.17 -0.96
C GLU A 31 -8.15 -7.58 -2.35
N ILE A 32 -7.10 -7.09 -3.02
CA ILE A 32 -7.20 -6.43 -4.33
C ILE A 32 -7.35 -7.46 -5.45
N PHE A 33 -6.49 -8.48 -5.48
CA PHE A 33 -6.33 -9.38 -6.64
C PHE A 33 -6.97 -10.76 -6.49
N VAL A 34 -7.43 -11.14 -5.29
CA VAL A 34 -7.99 -12.49 -5.05
C VAL A 34 -9.40 -12.41 -4.48
N LYS A 35 -9.64 -11.56 -3.48
CA LYS A 35 -10.91 -11.50 -2.77
C LYS A 35 -11.97 -10.70 -3.52
N SER A 36 -12.66 -11.36 -4.44
CA SER A 36 -13.84 -10.80 -5.12
C SER A 36 -15.11 -10.94 -4.27
N PRO A 37 -16.23 -10.28 -4.62
CA PRO A 37 -17.52 -10.52 -3.95
C PRO A 37 -17.98 -12.00 -4.01
N ASP A 38 -17.66 -12.68 -5.11
CA ASP A 38 -17.96 -14.12 -5.28
C ASP A 38 -17.06 -14.98 -4.37
N TYR A 39 -15.84 -14.53 -4.08
CA TYR A 39 -14.93 -15.21 -3.13
C TYR A 39 -15.60 -15.33 -1.76
N ASP A 40 -16.12 -14.21 -1.24
CA ASP A 40 -16.80 -14.18 0.07
C ASP A 40 -18.08 -15.03 0.07
N THR A 41 -18.74 -15.14 -1.08
CA THR A 41 -19.96 -15.96 -1.23
C THR A 41 -19.67 -17.44 -1.09
N HIS A 42 -18.66 -17.96 -1.81
CA HIS A 42 -18.28 -19.38 -1.70
C HIS A 42 -17.66 -19.71 -0.33
N ILE A 43 -16.86 -18.81 0.27
CA ILE A 43 -16.36 -19.02 1.63
C ILE A 43 -17.51 -19.17 2.62
N LYS A 44 -18.54 -18.31 2.56
CA LYS A 44 -19.72 -18.42 3.43
C LYS A 44 -20.48 -19.73 3.22
N GLU A 45 -20.63 -20.20 1.98
CA GLU A 45 -21.27 -21.49 1.73
C GLU A 45 -20.43 -22.67 2.26
N ILE A 46 -19.10 -22.61 2.16
CA ILE A 46 -18.19 -23.59 2.77
C ILE A 46 -18.36 -23.59 4.30
N GLU A 47 -18.33 -22.42 4.93
CA GLU A 47 -18.52 -22.26 6.38
C GLU A 47 -19.88 -22.79 6.84
N LYS A 48 -20.94 -22.53 6.07
CA LYS A 48 -22.29 -23.05 6.32
C LYS A 48 -22.37 -24.58 6.23
N LEU A 49 -21.63 -25.20 5.31
CA LEU A 49 -21.57 -26.66 5.21
C LEU A 49 -20.80 -27.31 6.36
N LEU A 50 -19.88 -26.56 6.97
CA LEU A 50 -19.08 -26.97 8.13
C LEU A 50 -19.68 -26.49 9.47
N GLU A 51 -20.79 -25.76 9.44
CA GLU A 51 -21.37 -25.06 10.58
C GLU A 51 -21.67 -26.00 11.76
N SER A 52 -22.11 -27.23 11.49
CA SER A 52 -22.40 -28.21 12.54
C SER A 52 -21.18 -28.55 13.39
N ILE A 53 -19.96 -28.57 12.82
CA ILE A 53 -18.71 -28.77 13.57
C ILE A 53 -18.50 -27.62 14.56
N ASN A 54 -18.64 -26.37 14.07
CA ASN A 54 -18.48 -25.18 14.90
C ASN A 54 -19.55 -25.13 16.02
N ILE A 55 -20.80 -25.45 15.70
CA ILE A 55 -21.90 -25.52 16.66
C ILE A 55 -21.61 -26.58 17.74
N THR A 56 -21.06 -27.74 17.39
CA THR A 56 -20.68 -28.76 18.39
C THR A 56 -19.66 -28.23 19.38
N PHE A 57 -18.61 -27.54 18.95
CA PHE A 57 -17.64 -26.92 19.86
C PHE A 57 -18.23 -25.76 20.68
N GLN A 58 -19.22 -25.03 20.14
CA GLN A 58 -19.92 -23.96 20.87
C GLN A 58 -20.88 -24.50 21.95
N ASN A 59 -21.63 -25.55 21.62
CA ASN A 59 -22.62 -26.17 22.51
C ASN A 59 -21.98 -27.06 23.57
N HIS A 60 -20.75 -27.52 23.32
CA HIS A 60 -19.98 -28.38 24.22
C HIS A 60 -18.68 -27.70 24.64
N PRO A 61 -18.75 -26.64 25.48
CA PRO A 61 -17.57 -25.93 25.96
C PRO A 61 -16.60 -26.85 26.72
N GLU A 62 -17.06 -27.99 27.22
CA GLU A 62 -16.21 -29.01 27.83
C GLU A 62 -15.17 -29.60 26.85
N LEU A 63 -15.41 -29.58 25.53
CA LEU A 63 -14.41 -29.99 24.53
C LEU A 63 -13.26 -28.98 24.44
N GLU A 64 -13.57 -27.69 24.56
CA GLU A 64 -12.56 -26.62 24.57
C GLU A 64 -11.75 -26.67 25.86
N GLU A 65 -12.42 -26.93 26.99
CA GLU A 65 -11.76 -27.19 28.26
C GLU A 65 -10.84 -28.40 28.15
N LEU A 66 -11.31 -29.52 27.61
CA LEU A 66 -10.51 -30.72 27.40
C LEU A 66 -9.25 -30.46 26.56
N ILE A 67 -9.37 -29.71 25.46
CA ILE A 67 -8.21 -29.29 24.64
C ILE A 67 -7.20 -28.50 25.49
N LYS A 68 -7.68 -27.56 26.30
CA LYS A 68 -6.83 -26.74 27.17
C LYS A 68 -6.14 -27.60 28.23
N VAL A 69 -6.85 -28.53 28.85
CA VAL A 69 -6.29 -29.43 29.87
C VAL A 69 -5.24 -30.37 29.26
N PHE A 70 -5.50 -30.95 28.09
CA PHE A 70 -4.49 -31.74 27.37
C PHE A 70 -3.26 -30.91 27.03
N GLN A 71 -3.42 -29.68 26.55
CA GLN A 71 -2.30 -28.79 26.27
C GLN A 71 -1.46 -28.52 27.53
N GLN A 72 -2.10 -28.23 28.67
CA GLN A 72 -1.42 -28.02 29.95
C GLN A 72 -0.68 -29.28 30.42
N PHE A 73 -1.28 -30.46 30.26
CA PHE A 73 -0.64 -31.74 30.57
C PHE A 73 0.60 -31.97 29.70
N ILE A 74 0.48 -31.77 28.37
CA ILE A 74 1.57 -31.94 27.40
C ILE A 74 2.71 -30.94 27.68
N ASP A 75 2.38 -29.67 27.90
CA ASP A 75 3.36 -28.62 28.23
C ASP A 75 4.05 -28.89 29.57
N GLY A 76 3.36 -29.58 30.48
CA GLY A 76 3.89 -30.00 31.78
C GLY A 76 5.16 -30.85 31.68
N PHE A 77 5.36 -31.58 30.57
CA PHE A 77 6.60 -32.34 30.33
C PHE A 77 7.80 -31.46 29.97
N GLY A 78 7.58 -30.23 29.51
CA GLY A 78 8.62 -29.32 29.06
C GLY A 78 9.34 -29.74 27.77
N LYS A 79 10.28 -28.91 27.31
CA LYS A 79 10.99 -29.11 26.04
C LYS A 79 12.28 -29.92 26.26
N ALA A 80 12.23 -31.21 25.97
CA ALA A 80 13.41 -32.10 25.99
C ALA A 80 13.35 -33.12 24.85
N LYS A 81 14.51 -33.49 24.29
CA LYS A 81 14.60 -34.51 23.20
C LYS A 81 14.03 -35.87 23.62
N SER A 82 14.09 -36.20 24.91
CA SER A 82 13.55 -37.43 25.49
C SER A 82 12.04 -37.38 25.76
N GLY A 83 11.36 -36.28 25.41
CA GLY A 83 9.94 -36.07 25.69
C GLY A 83 9.61 -35.67 27.12
N TYR A 84 10.60 -35.61 28.02
CA TYR A 84 10.43 -35.22 29.43
C TYR A 84 11.62 -34.39 29.93
N SER A 85 11.32 -33.25 30.53
CA SER A 85 12.28 -32.36 31.17
C SER A 85 12.10 -32.37 32.68
N ALA A 86 13.19 -32.60 33.43
CA ALA A 86 13.20 -32.41 34.88
C ALA A 86 12.88 -30.97 35.29
N ALA A 87 13.07 -30.00 34.38
CA ALA A 87 12.72 -28.61 34.61
C ALA A 87 11.27 -28.25 34.25
N GLY A 88 10.53 -29.17 33.60
CA GLY A 88 9.11 -29.03 33.29
C GLY A 88 8.22 -29.09 34.55
N ALA A 89 6.94 -28.75 34.43
CA ALA A 89 6.01 -28.71 35.56
C ALA A 89 5.85 -30.09 36.23
N ILE A 90 5.72 -31.16 35.44
CA ILE A 90 5.66 -32.54 35.94
C ILE A 90 7.00 -32.92 36.60
N GLY A 91 8.11 -32.56 35.97
CA GLY A 91 9.45 -32.88 36.50
C GLY A 91 9.78 -32.17 37.82
N LYS A 92 9.37 -30.91 37.96
CA LYS A 92 9.57 -30.12 39.18
C LYS A 92 8.57 -30.46 40.28
N GLY A 93 7.31 -30.63 39.90
CA GLY A 93 6.21 -30.84 40.84
C GLY A 93 6.14 -32.29 41.32
N ILE A 94 5.96 -33.23 40.40
CA ILE A 94 5.73 -34.65 40.73
C ILE A 94 7.05 -35.43 40.80
N GLY A 95 8.09 -35.01 40.06
CA GLY A 95 9.34 -35.75 39.95
C GLY A 95 10.06 -36.06 41.27
N LYS A 96 9.84 -35.25 42.32
CA LYS A 96 10.41 -35.44 43.67
C LYS A 96 9.44 -36.07 44.69
N GLY A 97 8.25 -36.48 44.24
CA GLY A 97 7.20 -37.05 45.09
C GLY A 97 6.25 -36.00 45.64
N ASN A 98 5.04 -36.42 45.97
CA ASN A 98 4.02 -35.56 46.55
C ASN A 98 4.24 -35.43 48.05
N LYS A 99 5.04 -34.43 48.42
CA LYS A 99 5.33 -34.07 49.82
C LYS A 99 4.19 -33.31 50.51
N LEU A 100 3.10 -32.99 49.81
CA LEU A 100 1.92 -32.36 50.43
C LEU A 100 1.03 -33.43 51.07
N ASP A 101 0.85 -34.55 50.39
CA ASP A 101 0.15 -35.72 50.96
C ASP A 101 1.05 -36.57 51.85
N ASN A 102 2.34 -36.65 51.53
CA ASN A 102 3.35 -37.40 52.28
C ASN A 102 4.31 -36.44 52.99
N ILE A 103 3.85 -35.83 54.07
CA ILE A 103 4.63 -34.83 54.82
C ILE A 103 5.90 -35.47 55.39
N PRO A 104 7.10 -34.89 55.15
CA PRO A 104 8.36 -35.41 55.69
C PRO A 104 8.34 -35.49 57.22
N VAL A 105 8.99 -36.53 57.75
CA VAL A 105 9.05 -36.80 59.20
C VAL A 105 9.54 -35.57 59.96
N GLY A 106 8.82 -35.15 61.00
CA GLY A 106 9.13 -33.99 61.83
C GLY A 106 8.52 -32.67 61.34
N LEU A 107 7.76 -32.66 60.23
CA LEU A 107 7.02 -31.50 59.74
C LEU A 107 5.49 -31.65 59.87
N GLU A 108 5.01 -32.71 60.54
CA GLU A 108 3.59 -33.06 60.67
C GLU A 108 2.77 -31.94 61.34
N VAL A 109 3.40 -31.18 62.24
CA VAL A 109 2.78 -30.01 62.90
C VAL A 109 2.32 -28.94 61.92
N TYR A 110 2.89 -28.90 60.71
CA TYR A 110 2.51 -27.96 59.65
C TYR A 110 1.49 -28.51 58.66
N GLU A 111 0.95 -29.72 58.87
CA GLU A 111 -0.06 -30.34 58.00
C GLU A 111 -1.23 -29.39 57.64
N PRO A 112 -1.83 -28.63 58.58
CA PRO A 112 -2.94 -27.73 58.24
C PRO A 112 -2.57 -26.64 57.24
N TYR A 113 -1.29 -26.26 57.15
CA TYR A 113 -0.78 -25.25 56.22
C TYR A 113 -0.30 -25.86 54.91
N LEU A 114 0.36 -27.02 54.98
CA LEU A 114 0.86 -27.75 53.81
C LEU A 114 -0.28 -28.28 52.93
N LYS A 115 -1.38 -28.74 53.53
CA LYS A 115 -2.58 -29.20 52.80
C LYS A 115 -3.60 -28.10 52.52
N ASN A 116 -3.32 -26.84 52.88
CA ASN A 116 -4.21 -25.72 52.59
C ASN A 116 -4.10 -25.27 51.13
N ASN A 117 -5.16 -24.64 50.60
CA ASN A 117 -5.12 -24.00 49.28
C ASN A 117 -4.10 -22.85 49.20
N ASP A 118 -3.78 -22.20 50.33
CA ASP A 118 -2.75 -21.16 50.41
C ASP A 118 -1.33 -21.70 50.71
N ASN A 119 -1.10 -23.01 50.56
CA ASN A 119 0.18 -23.66 50.89
C ASN A 119 1.40 -23.00 50.21
N VAL A 120 1.31 -22.61 48.93
CA VAL A 120 2.40 -21.95 48.20
C VAL A 120 2.76 -20.62 48.86
N LYS A 121 1.76 -19.81 49.23
CA LYS A 121 1.98 -18.51 49.90
C LYS A 121 2.60 -18.72 51.27
N TRP A 122 2.11 -19.71 52.01
CA TRP A 122 2.64 -20.04 53.33
C TRP A 122 4.11 -20.52 53.25
N ILE A 123 4.46 -21.36 52.28
CA ILE A 123 5.86 -21.79 52.07
C ILE A 123 6.73 -20.62 51.66
N LYS A 124 6.30 -19.74 50.74
CA LYS A 124 7.04 -18.52 50.39
C LYS A 124 7.29 -17.66 51.63
N TRP A 125 6.26 -17.46 52.46
CA TRP A 125 6.39 -16.74 53.71
C TRP A 125 7.36 -17.40 54.70
N GLN A 126 7.37 -18.73 54.83
CA GLN A 126 8.34 -19.45 55.68
C GLN A 126 9.77 -19.31 55.16
N LEU A 127 9.98 -19.42 53.85
CA LEU A 127 11.29 -19.29 53.22
C LEU A 127 11.83 -17.86 53.37
N GLU A 128 10.99 -16.86 53.17
CA GLU A 128 11.30 -15.45 53.46
C GLU A 128 11.42 -15.19 54.97
N GLY A 129 10.75 -15.95 55.83
CA GLY A 129 10.86 -15.81 57.27
C GLY A 129 12.22 -16.26 57.82
N LYS A 130 12.92 -17.12 57.08
CA LYS A 130 14.17 -17.76 57.50
C LYS A 130 15.26 -16.78 57.92
N HIS A 131 15.44 -15.65 57.24
CA HIS A 131 16.52 -14.72 57.56
C HIS A 131 16.34 -14.01 58.90
N TYR A 132 15.13 -13.99 59.45
CA TYR A 132 14.87 -13.43 60.78
C TYR A 132 15.30 -14.38 61.91
N LEU A 133 15.46 -15.68 61.65
CA LEU A 133 15.80 -16.70 62.66
C LEU A 133 17.25 -16.61 63.16
N ASP A 134 18.11 -15.90 62.44
CA ASP A 134 19.50 -15.62 62.83
C ASP A 134 19.63 -14.31 63.63
N MET A 135 18.59 -13.48 63.66
CA MET A 135 18.60 -12.19 64.36
C MET A 135 18.25 -12.34 65.84
N ALA A 136 17.37 -13.28 66.19
CA ALA A 136 16.85 -13.46 67.55
C ALA A 136 16.31 -14.89 67.77
N GLU A 137 16.32 -15.39 69.00
CA GLU A 137 15.74 -16.70 69.37
C GLU A 137 14.24 -16.61 69.72
N GLN A 138 13.56 -15.60 69.19
CA GLN A 138 12.13 -15.36 69.35
C GLN A 138 11.42 -15.39 67.99
N CYS A 139 10.19 -15.92 67.96
CA CYS A 139 9.35 -15.93 66.78
C CYS A 139 8.97 -14.50 66.38
N PRO A 140 9.21 -14.06 65.14
CA PRO A 140 8.91 -12.70 64.70
C PRO A 140 7.41 -12.36 64.67
N TYR A 141 6.53 -13.37 64.78
CA TYR A 141 5.08 -13.18 64.76
C TYR A 141 4.47 -13.11 66.18
N CYS A 142 4.82 -14.04 67.06
CA CYS A 142 4.21 -14.15 68.41
C CYS A 142 5.15 -13.81 69.56
N SER A 143 6.42 -13.46 69.30
CA SER A 143 7.46 -13.21 70.30
C SER A 143 7.80 -14.38 71.24
N GLY A 144 7.23 -15.58 71.00
CA GLY A 144 7.53 -16.79 71.76
C GLY A 144 8.92 -17.36 71.45
N SER A 145 9.50 -18.11 72.38
CA SER A 145 10.80 -18.77 72.18
C SER A 145 10.74 -19.82 71.06
N ILE A 146 11.74 -19.82 70.17
CA ILE A 146 11.86 -20.83 69.09
C ILE A 146 12.97 -21.85 69.36
N LYS A 147 13.60 -21.88 70.54
CA LYS A 147 14.77 -22.75 70.82
C LYS A 147 14.55 -24.22 70.47
N GLU A 148 13.38 -24.76 70.83
CA GLU A 148 13.04 -26.17 70.62
C GLU A 148 12.45 -26.43 69.22
N THR A 149 11.99 -25.40 68.52
CA THR A 149 11.31 -25.50 67.22
C THR A 149 12.13 -24.97 66.05
N LYS A 150 13.29 -24.34 66.30
CA LYS A 150 14.13 -23.69 65.28
C LYS A 150 14.56 -24.67 64.20
N GLU A 151 14.94 -25.88 64.59
CA GLU A 151 15.30 -26.96 63.67
C GLU A 151 14.11 -27.37 62.78
N THR A 152 12.93 -27.54 63.37
CA THR A 152 11.68 -27.84 62.65
C THR A 152 11.30 -26.74 61.64
N ILE A 153 11.49 -25.46 61.99
CA ILE A 153 11.24 -24.33 61.09
C ILE A 153 12.24 -24.36 59.91
N LEU A 154 13.52 -24.56 60.19
CA LEU A 154 14.56 -24.63 59.15
C LEU A 154 14.36 -25.80 58.18
N LYS A 155 13.90 -26.94 58.71
CA LYS A 155 13.62 -28.15 57.93
C LYS A 155 12.58 -27.95 56.83
N VAL A 156 11.63 -27.02 57.01
CA VAL A 156 10.68 -26.63 55.93
C VAL A 156 11.45 -26.12 54.70
N SER A 157 12.49 -25.32 54.90
CA SER A 157 13.31 -24.76 53.80
C SER A 157 14.24 -25.77 53.13
N GLU A 158 14.52 -26.88 53.79
CA GLU A 158 15.33 -27.99 53.26
C GLU A 158 14.47 -28.93 52.42
N GLU A 159 13.23 -29.17 52.85
CA GLU A 159 12.35 -30.15 52.24
C GLU A 159 11.45 -29.60 51.12
N TYR A 160 11.08 -28.31 51.19
CA TYR A 160 10.15 -27.67 50.26
C TYR A 160 10.77 -26.52 49.46
N ASP A 161 10.43 -26.47 48.18
CA ASP A 161 10.68 -25.33 47.28
C ASP A 161 9.34 -24.77 46.82
N ALA A 162 9.13 -23.46 47.01
CA ALA A 162 7.85 -22.83 46.71
C ALA A 162 7.43 -23.01 45.25
N LYS A 163 8.39 -22.97 44.31
CA LYS A 163 8.12 -23.12 42.88
C LYS A 163 7.77 -24.58 42.55
N ALA A 164 8.43 -25.56 43.15
CA ALA A 164 8.10 -26.97 43.00
C ALA A 164 6.69 -27.27 43.54
N VAL A 165 6.31 -26.71 44.70
CA VAL A 165 4.96 -26.88 45.27
C VAL A 165 3.89 -26.21 44.42
N GLU A 166 4.18 -25.05 43.85
CA GLU A 166 3.30 -24.38 42.88
C GLU A 166 3.06 -25.23 41.64
N GLN A 167 4.13 -25.82 41.06
CA GLN A 167 3.99 -26.73 39.92
C GLN A 167 3.30 -28.05 40.30
N LEU A 168 3.53 -28.59 41.50
CA LEU A 168 2.86 -29.78 42.02
C LEU A 168 1.36 -29.55 42.11
N THR A 169 0.93 -28.49 42.79
CA THR A 169 -0.49 -28.14 42.97
C THR A 169 -1.18 -27.96 41.61
N LYS A 170 -0.54 -27.21 40.70
CA LYS A 170 -1.04 -27.03 39.34
C LYS A 170 -1.19 -28.36 38.58
N MET A 171 -0.19 -29.23 38.63
CA MET A 171 -0.26 -30.50 37.90
C MET A 171 -1.27 -31.47 38.52
N LEU A 172 -1.44 -31.46 39.85
CA LEU A 172 -2.48 -32.27 40.51
C LEU A 172 -3.89 -31.86 40.05
N GLU A 173 -4.14 -30.56 39.85
CA GLU A 173 -5.39 -30.05 39.28
C GLU A 173 -5.58 -30.54 37.84
N VAL A 174 -4.57 -30.40 36.98
CA VAL A 174 -4.60 -30.92 35.60
C VAL A 174 -4.87 -32.43 35.57
N PHE A 175 -4.22 -33.21 36.43
CA PHE A 175 -4.46 -34.65 36.50
C PHE A 175 -5.89 -34.96 36.94
N LYS A 176 -6.40 -34.26 37.95
CA LYS A 176 -7.77 -34.42 38.44
C LYS A 176 -8.79 -34.15 37.34
N GLU A 177 -8.59 -33.12 36.53
CA GLU A 177 -9.46 -32.79 35.39
C GLU A 177 -9.40 -33.84 34.28
N LEU A 178 -8.26 -34.52 34.10
CA LEU A 178 -8.11 -35.60 33.12
C LEU A 178 -8.61 -36.96 33.60
N MET A 179 -8.72 -37.20 34.91
CA MET A 179 -9.14 -38.49 35.47
C MET A 179 -10.44 -39.05 34.84
N PRO A 180 -11.51 -38.26 34.63
CA PRO A 180 -12.74 -38.76 34.03
C PRO A 180 -12.58 -39.29 32.60
N TYR A 181 -11.53 -38.86 31.89
CA TYR A 181 -11.25 -39.27 30.52
C TYR A 181 -10.36 -40.53 30.45
N PHE A 182 -9.83 -40.99 31.58
CA PHE A 182 -8.96 -42.15 31.63
C PHE A 182 -9.71 -43.46 31.88
N THR A 183 -9.17 -44.58 31.36
CA THR A 183 -9.63 -45.91 31.75
C THR A 183 -9.42 -46.13 33.24
N ASN A 184 -10.23 -46.99 33.88
CA ASN A 184 -10.10 -47.30 35.32
C ASN A 184 -8.67 -47.71 35.70
N GLU A 185 -8.00 -48.53 34.87
CA GLU A 185 -6.62 -48.94 35.10
C GLU A 185 -5.65 -47.74 35.06
N THR A 186 -5.82 -46.84 34.09
CA THR A 186 -4.99 -45.64 33.94
C THR A 186 -5.23 -44.68 35.10
N ALA A 187 -6.49 -44.48 35.52
CA ALA A 187 -6.84 -43.65 36.66
C ALA A 187 -6.17 -44.14 37.95
N VAL A 188 -6.21 -45.46 38.23
CA VAL A 188 -5.52 -46.06 39.38
C VAL A 188 -4.01 -45.81 39.33
N LYS A 189 -3.37 -46.08 38.19
CA LYS A 189 -1.93 -45.83 38.01
C LYS A 189 -1.58 -44.34 38.13
N MET A 190 -2.46 -43.45 37.68
CA MET A 190 -2.30 -42.01 37.83
C MET A 190 -2.43 -41.56 39.30
N GLU A 191 -3.34 -42.15 40.07
CA GLU A 191 -3.41 -41.91 41.52
C GLU A 191 -2.13 -42.37 42.22
N GLU A 192 -1.60 -43.55 41.88
CA GLU A 192 -0.34 -44.05 42.44
C GLU A 192 0.83 -43.10 42.14
N ILE A 193 0.91 -42.59 40.91
CA ILE A 193 1.96 -41.65 40.49
C ILE A 193 1.83 -40.31 41.24
N THR A 194 0.60 -39.79 41.37
CA THR A 194 0.33 -38.50 42.02
C THR A 194 0.46 -38.55 43.54
N LYS A 195 0.30 -39.73 44.17
CA LYS A 195 0.47 -39.95 45.61
C LYS A 195 1.86 -40.48 45.99
N ASN A 196 2.76 -40.63 45.02
CA ASN A 196 4.06 -41.27 45.24
C ASN A 196 4.94 -40.48 46.24
N VAL A 197 5.57 -41.20 47.19
CA VAL A 197 6.40 -40.61 48.27
C VAL A 197 7.81 -40.27 47.78
N SER A 198 8.42 -41.12 46.95
CA SER A 198 9.85 -41.07 46.61
C SER A 198 10.14 -40.47 45.23
N GLY A 199 9.14 -39.89 44.56
CA GLY A 199 9.25 -39.38 43.19
C GLY A 199 9.02 -40.42 42.10
N ILE A 200 8.91 -39.94 40.86
CA ILE A 200 8.50 -40.74 39.70
C ILE A 200 9.64 -41.68 39.27
N THR A 201 9.35 -42.98 39.15
CA THR A 201 10.29 -43.97 38.61
C THR A 201 10.41 -43.87 37.08
N ASN A 202 11.48 -44.41 36.48
CA ASN A 202 11.60 -44.44 35.02
C ASN A 202 10.45 -45.18 34.33
N THR A 203 9.91 -46.24 34.95
CA THR A 203 8.75 -46.97 34.44
C THR A 203 7.48 -46.12 34.45
N GLN A 204 7.20 -45.42 35.56
CA GLN A 204 6.08 -44.49 35.65
C GLN A 204 6.22 -43.30 34.68
N LYS A 205 7.45 -42.82 34.48
CA LYS A 205 7.74 -41.78 33.49
C LYS A 205 7.44 -42.24 32.06
N ASN A 206 7.82 -43.46 31.69
CA ASN A 206 7.49 -44.01 30.37
C ASN A 206 5.98 -44.17 30.20
N TYR A 207 5.28 -44.62 31.24
CA TYR A 207 3.82 -44.68 31.25
C TYR A 207 3.16 -43.30 31.03
N LEU A 208 3.64 -42.26 31.71
CA LEU A 208 3.19 -40.88 31.47
C LEU A 208 3.45 -40.41 30.04
N LEU A 209 4.58 -40.81 29.43
CA LEU A 209 4.89 -40.49 28.04
C LEU A 209 3.95 -41.19 27.04
N GLU A 210 3.50 -42.41 27.34
CA GLU A 210 2.48 -43.11 26.56
C GLU A 210 1.14 -42.36 26.60
N ILE A 211 0.70 -41.95 27.80
CA ILE A 211 -0.50 -41.10 27.97
C ILE A 211 -0.33 -39.78 27.21
N LYS A 212 0.84 -39.13 27.31
CA LYS A 212 1.14 -37.89 26.59
C LYS A 212 1.02 -38.05 25.09
N ALA A 213 1.53 -39.15 24.52
CA ALA A 213 1.45 -39.41 23.09
C ALA A 213 -0.02 -39.55 22.62
N GLN A 214 -0.84 -40.27 23.40
CA GLN A 214 -2.26 -40.41 23.14
C GLN A 214 -3.01 -39.07 23.28
N ALA A 215 -2.74 -38.31 24.35
CA ALA A 215 -3.32 -36.99 24.57
C ALA A 215 -2.97 -36.01 23.44
N ASP A 216 -1.70 -36.00 22.99
CA ASP A 216 -1.25 -35.16 21.88
C ASP A 216 -1.96 -35.53 20.58
N SER A 217 -2.00 -36.82 20.21
CA SER A 217 -2.71 -37.29 19.02
C SER A 217 -4.19 -36.91 19.04
N PHE A 218 -4.88 -37.15 20.16
CA PHE A 218 -6.30 -36.83 20.31
C PHE A 218 -6.54 -35.32 20.24
N MET A 219 -5.73 -34.52 20.93
CA MET A 219 -5.79 -33.07 20.90
C MET A 219 -5.55 -32.51 19.50
N GLN A 220 -4.60 -33.05 18.72
CA GLN A 220 -4.37 -32.63 17.33
C GLN A 220 -5.60 -32.93 16.45
N GLN A 221 -6.28 -34.06 16.64
CA GLN A 221 -7.53 -34.36 15.91
C GLN A 221 -8.62 -33.33 16.24
N LEU A 222 -8.82 -33.00 17.52
CA LEU A 222 -9.79 -31.98 17.94
C LEU A 222 -9.45 -30.58 17.40
N TYR A 223 -8.18 -30.17 17.46
CA TYR A 223 -7.75 -28.89 16.91
C TYR A 223 -7.93 -28.80 15.40
N GLY A 224 -7.60 -29.86 14.66
CA GLY A 224 -7.78 -29.91 13.22
C GLY A 224 -9.25 -29.82 12.81
N LEU A 225 -10.13 -30.49 13.55
CA LEU A 225 -11.59 -30.35 13.40
C LEU A 225 -12.07 -28.92 13.64
N LYS A 226 -11.62 -28.31 14.74
CA LYS A 226 -12.00 -26.94 15.09
C LYS A 226 -11.53 -25.91 14.05
N LYS A 227 -10.38 -26.13 13.42
CA LYS A 227 -9.81 -25.24 12.39
C LYS A 227 -10.22 -25.61 10.97
N MET A 228 -11.18 -26.51 10.81
CA MET A 228 -11.59 -26.98 9.50
C MET A 228 -12.26 -25.86 8.69
N GLY A 229 -11.80 -25.68 7.45
CA GLY A 229 -12.32 -24.66 6.55
C GLY A 229 -11.81 -24.86 5.13
N PHE A 230 -12.02 -23.84 4.27
CA PHE A 230 -11.47 -23.87 2.92
C PHE A 230 -9.96 -24.14 2.92
N HIS A 231 -9.25 -23.47 3.83
CA HIS A 231 -7.80 -23.52 3.87
C HIS A 231 -7.24 -24.93 4.12
N SER A 232 -7.80 -25.65 5.10
CA SER A 232 -7.39 -27.02 5.42
C SER A 232 -7.81 -28.04 4.36
N LEU A 233 -8.86 -27.74 3.58
CA LEU A 233 -9.47 -28.69 2.65
C LEU A 233 -9.09 -28.46 1.18
N LYS A 234 -8.60 -27.29 0.79
CA LYS A 234 -8.36 -26.93 -0.62
C LYS A 234 -7.36 -27.83 -1.35
N ASN A 235 -6.47 -28.50 -0.63
CA ASN A 235 -5.44 -29.37 -1.18
C ASN A 235 -5.82 -30.86 -1.14
N ALA A 236 -6.96 -31.22 -0.55
CA ALA A 236 -7.42 -32.59 -0.53
C ALA A 236 -7.96 -33.01 -1.91
N GLU A 237 -7.55 -34.19 -2.39
CA GLU A 237 -8.08 -34.77 -3.63
C GLU A 237 -9.56 -35.14 -3.50
N LYS A 238 -9.94 -35.71 -2.35
CA LYS A 238 -11.30 -36.11 -2.01
C LYS A 238 -11.63 -35.62 -0.61
N ILE A 239 -12.59 -34.70 -0.51
CA ILE A 239 -12.98 -34.10 0.78
C ILE A 239 -13.52 -35.15 1.74
N ALA A 240 -14.28 -36.13 1.25
CA ALA A 240 -14.80 -37.20 2.08
C ALA A 240 -13.68 -38.03 2.74
N ASP A 241 -12.59 -38.30 2.03
CA ASP A 241 -11.47 -39.07 2.58
C ASP A 241 -10.66 -38.23 3.58
N GLU A 242 -10.53 -36.93 3.35
CA GLU A 242 -9.92 -36.01 4.30
C GLU A 242 -10.74 -35.90 5.60
N LEU A 243 -12.06 -35.74 5.50
CA LEU A 243 -12.97 -35.70 6.65
C LEU A 243 -12.91 -37.00 7.48
N LYS A 244 -12.80 -38.16 6.83
CA LYS A 244 -12.68 -39.46 7.51
C LYS A 244 -11.42 -39.57 8.36
N LYS A 245 -10.33 -38.86 8.05
CA LYS A 245 -9.10 -38.88 8.87
C LYS A 245 -9.31 -38.29 10.26
N TYR A 246 -10.34 -37.47 10.42
CA TYR A 246 -10.71 -36.86 11.69
C TYR A 246 -11.72 -37.70 12.49
N LYS A 247 -12.19 -38.82 11.96
CA LYS A 247 -12.93 -39.81 12.75
C LYS A 247 -12.02 -40.36 13.82
N ILE A 248 -12.51 -40.34 15.05
CA ILE A 248 -11.74 -40.81 16.19
C ILE A 248 -12.21 -42.20 16.57
N ASP A 249 -11.29 -43.15 16.57
CA ASP A 249 -11.51 -44.51 17.07
C ASP A 249 -10.73 -44.68 18.39
N LEU A 250 -11.46 -44.63 19.51
CA LEU A 250 -10.89 -44.75 20.85
C LEU A 250 -10.28 -46.11 21.14
N SER A 251 -10.51 -47.14 20.31
CA SER A 251 -9.85 -48.43 20.48
C SER A 251 -8.32 -48.33 20.36
N TYR A 252 -7.81 -47.32 19.66
CA TYR A 252 -6.37 -47.02 19.56
C TYR A 252 -5.82 -46.16 20.72
N TYR A 253 -6.69 -45.67 21.62
CA TYR A 253 -6.34 -44.81 22.73
C TYR A 253 -6.53 -45.54 24.07
N SER A 254 -5.68 -46.55 24.33
CA SER A 254 -5.79 -47.44 25.49
C SER A 254 -5.90 -46.74 26.86
N HIS A 255 -5.33 -45.54 27.01
CA HIS A 255 -5.40 -44.76 28.24
C HIS A 255 -6.63 -43.87 28.31
N LEU A 256 -7.09 -43.34 27.16
CA LEU A 256 -8.19 -42.38 27.08
C LEU A 256 -9.55 -43.03 26.81
N ASN A 257 -9.65 -44.36 26.69
CA ASN A 257 -10.88 -45.07 26.34
C ASN A 257 -11.84 -45.26 27.53
N SER A 258 -12.25 -44.16 28.16
CA SER A 258 -13.23 -44.12 29.27
C SER A 258 -14.68 -43.99 28.77
N GLU A 259 -15.66 -44.15 29.65
CA GLU A 259 -17.08 -43.88 29.32
C GLU A 259 -17.29 -42.44 28.85
N LEU A 260 -16.73 -41.46 29.55
CA LEU A 260 -16.86 -40.05 29.20
C LEU A 260 -16.18 -39.73 27.85
N SER A 261 -14.98 -40.28 27.61
CA SER A 261 -14.30 -40.10 26.33
C SER A 261 -15.12 -40.67 25.17
N ASN A 262 -15.74 -41.84 25.35
CA ASN A 262 -16.62 -42.42 24.33
C ASN A 262 -17.83 -41.53 24.05
N GLU A 263 -18.50 -41.02 25.09
CA GLU A 263 -19.62 -40.07 24.91
C GLU A 263 -19.21 -38.85 24.05
N LYS A 264 -18.04 -38.25 24.33
CA LYS A 264 -17.55 -37.10 23.58
C LYS A 264 -17.14 -37.45 22.15
N VAL A 265 -16.50 -38.59 21.95
CA VAL A 265 -16.10 -39.06 20.62
C VAL A 265 -17.29 -39.45 19.77
N GLU A 266 -18.32 -40.08 20.33
CA GLU A 266 -19.56 -40.39 19.63
C GLU A 266 -20.25 -39.13 19.12
N LEU A 267 -20.32 -38.08 19.95
CA LEU A 267 -20.83 -36.78 19.56
C LEU A 267 -20.05 -36.18 18.38
N ILE A 268 -18.71 -36.12 18.49
CA ILE A 268 -17.84 -35.58 17.43
C ILE A 268 -17.99 -36.40 16.13
N ASN A 269 -17.95 -37.73 16.24
CA ASN A 269 -18.09 -38.61 15.10
C ASN A 269 -19.45 -38.47 14.44
N LYS A 270 -20.53 -38.30 15.20
CA LYS A 270 -21.87 -38.05 14.64
C LYS A 270 -21.93 -36.73 13.88
N THR A 271 -21.37 -35.65 14.42
CA THR A 271 -21.27 -34.37 13.69
C THR A 271 -20.46 -34.52 12.40
N LEU A 272 -19.37 -35.29 12.42
CA LEU A 272 -18.61 -35.60 11.22
C LEU A 272 -19.41 -36.39 10.18
N ASP A 273 -20.27 -37.32 10.60
CA ASP A 273 -21.15 -38.05 9.67
C ASP A 273 -22.13 -37.11 8.96
N GLU A 274 -22.71 -36.16 9.68
CA GLU A 274 -23.59 -35.13 9.10
C GLU A 274 -22.87 -34.26 8.06
N VAL A 275 -21.59 -33.95 8.28
CA VAL A 275 -20.77 -33.22 7.29
C VAL A 275 -20.35 -34.13 6.14
N LEU A 276 -20.06 -35.40 6.40
CA LEU A 276 -19.73 -36.40 5.38
C LEU A 276 -20.87 -36.63 4.39
N GLU A 277 -22.13 -36.61 4.86
CA GLU A 277 -23.32 -36.64 3.99
C GLU A 277 -23.33 -35.48 2.98
N LYS A 278 -22.76 -34.33 3.37
CA LYS A 278 -22.66 -33.12 2.55
C LYS A 278 -21.31 -32.99 1.83
N ALA A 279 -20.39 -33.95 1.97
CA ALA A 279 -19.03 -33.87 1.46
C ALA A 279 -18.95 -33.62 -0.05
N GLY A 280 -19.89 -34.18 -0.83
CA GLY A 280 -19.97 -33.94 -2.26
C GLY A 280 -20.27 -32.46 -2.61
N LYS A 281 -21.20 -31.84 -1.87
CA LYS A 281 -21.52 -30.41 -2.03
C LYS A 281 -20.33 -29.55 -1.59
N LEU A 282 -19.72 -29.88 -0.45
CA LEU A 282 -18.53 -29.18 0.06
C LEU A 282 -17.35 -29.24 -0.93
N GLN A 283 -17.11 -30.40 -1.53
CA GLN A 283 -16.10 -30.57 -2.58
C GLN A 283 -16.42 -29.71 -3.82
N GLY A 284 -17.71 -29.61 -4.19
CA GLY A 284 -18.17 -28.72 -5.25
C GLY A 284 -17.84 -27.25 -4.99
N GLU A 285 -18.20 -26.74 -3.80
CA GLU A 285 -17.92 -25.35 -3.41
C GLU A 285 -16.41 -25.05 -3.32
N ILE A 286 -15.62 -25.97 -2.76
CA ILE A 286 -14.15 -25.83 -2.72
C ILE A 286 -13.58 -25.78 -4.15
N ALA A 287 -14.06 -26.62 -5.06
CA ALA A 287 -13.60 -26.62 -6.45
C ALA A 287 -13.97 -25.31 -7.17
N GLN A 288 -15.17 -24.78 -6.93
CA GLN A 288 -15.61 -23.48 -7.45
C GLN A 288 -14.73 -22.35 -6.91
N GLN A 289 -14.44 -22.35 -5.61
CA GLN A 289 -13.59 -21.36 -4.98
C GLN A 289 -12.16 -21.39 -5.54
N LYS A 290 -11.56 -22.57 -5.69
CA LYS A 290 -10.23 -22.72 -6.33
C LYS A 290 -10.23 -22.21 -7.77
N LYS A 291 -11.28 -22.53 -8.54
CA LYS A 291 -11.42 -22.07 -9.93
C LYS A 291 -11.55 -20.55 -10.00
N LEU A 292 -12.31 -19.94 -9.10
CA LEU A 292 -12.46 -18.49 -9.00
C LEU A 292 -11.13 -17.81 -8.68
N ILE A 293 -10.41 -18.28 -7.67
CA ILE A 293 -9.08 -17.77 -7.30
C ILE A 293 -8.14 -17.83 -8.50
N LYS A 294 -8.03 -18.99 -9.14
CA LYS A 294 -7.18 -19.18 -10.32
C LYS A 294 -7.54 -18.23 -11.46
N LYS A 295 -8.83 -18.14 -11.80
CA LYS A 295 -9.32 -17.26 -12.86
C LYS A 295 -9.01 -15.78 -12.57
N THR A 296 -9.16 -15.35 -11.32
CA THR A 296 -8.92 -13.96 -10.91
C THR A 296 -7.42 -13.64 -10.96
N ILE A 297 -6.57 -14.56 -10.49
CA ILE A 297 -5.11 -14.44 -10.60
C ILE A 297 -4.66 -14.36 -12.06
N GLU A 298 -5.14 -15.26 -12.91
CA GLU A 298 -4.81 -15.28 -14.34
C GLU A 298 -5.22 -13.98 -15.03
N MET A 299 -6.42 -13.49 -14.73
CA MET A 299 -6.95 -12.24 -15.31
C MET A 299 -6.07 -11.04 -14.94
N TYR A 300 -5.83 -10.77 -13.65
CA TYR A 300 -5.04 -9.62 -13.24
C TYR A 300 -3.57 -9.74 -13.64
N SER A 301 -2.98 -10.93 -13.54
CA SER A 301 -1.61 -11.15 -13.98
C SER A 301 -1.46 -10.88 -15.48
N SER A 302 -2.42 -11.34 -16.30
CA SER A 302 -2.42 -11.08 -17.75
C SER A 302 -2.53 -9.59 -18.06
N GLU A 303 -3.48 -8.88 -17.44
CA GLU A 303 -3.69 -7.45 -17.71
C GLU A 303 -2.48 -6.61 -17.31
N ILE A 304 -1.90 -6.86 -16.13
CA ILE A 304 -0.70 -6.14 -15.68
C ILE A 304 0.48 -6.47 -16.60
N ASN A 305 0.68 -7.73 -16.96
CA ASN A 305 1.80 -8.14 -17.82
C ASN A 305 1.66 -7.61 -19.25
N GLU A 306 0.45 -7.54 -19.80
CA GLU A 306 0.19 -6.89 -21.10
C GLU A 306 0.56 -5.40 -21.03
N PHE A 307 0.17 -4.69 -19.96
CA PHE A 307 0.57 -3.31 -19.74
C PHE A 307 2.10 -3.16 -19.69
N LEU A 308 2.79 -3.95 -18.85
CA LEU A 308 4.25 -3.89 -18.72
C LEU A 308 4.93 -4.15 -20.07
N TYR A 309 4.43 -5.12 -20.85
CA TYR A 309 4.94 -5.45 -22.17
C TYR A 309 4.78 -4.29 -23.18
N TYR A 310 3.57 -3.73 -23.30
CA TYR A 310 3.31 -2.64 -24.25
C TYR A 310 3.94 -1.30 -23.83
N ALA A 311 4.17 -1.09 -22.53
CA ALA A 311 4.95 0.03 -22.02
C ALA A 311 6.48 -0.15 -22.22
N GLY A 312 6.92 -1.33 -22.70
CA GLY A 312 8.32 -1.63 -23.01
C GLY A 312 9.17 -2.01 -21.79
N TYR A 313 8.55 -2.39 -20.67
CA TYR A 313 9.25 -2.76 -19.45
C TYR A 313 9.76 -4.20 -19.49
N LYS A 314 10.95 -4.43 -18.94
CA LYS A 314 11.60 -5.76 -18.89
C LYS A 314 11.21 -6.60 -17.66
N TYR A 315 9.99 -6.38 -17.19
CA TYR A 315 9.46 -6.99 -15.98
C TYR A 315 8.11 -7.63 -16.22
N GLN A 316 7.78 -8.59 -15.36
CA GLN A 316 6.47 -9.23 -15.27
C GLN A 316 6.08 -9.42 -13.81
N VAL A 317 4.79 -9.53 -13.54
CA VAL A 317 4.24 -9.86 -12.23
C VAL A 317 3.76 -11.30 -12.16
N ALA A 318 3.77 -11.84 -10.96
CA ALA A 318 3.06 -13.05 -10.58
C ALA A 318 2.31 -12.82 -9.26
N ILE A 319 1.17 -13.49 -9.09
CA ILE A 319 0.48 -13.54 -7.80
C ILE A 319 0.78 -14.91 -7.19
N GLU A 320 1.59 -14.92 -6.15
CA GLU A 320 2.10 -16.13 -5.49
C GLU A 320 1.44 -16.34 -4.14
N GLU A 321 1.24 -17.60 -3.77
CA GLU A 321 0.68 -17.97 -2.46
C GLU A 321 1.82 -18.19 -1.45
N GLU A 322 1.85 -17.41 -0.38
CA GLU A 322 2.78 -17.53 0.74
C GLU A 322 2.01 -18.02 1.98
N ASN A 323 2.55 -19.03 2.68
CA ASN A 323 1.99 -19.57 3.93
C ASN A 323 0.48 -19.80 3.92
N THR A 324 0.01 -20.34 2.79
CA THR A 324 -1.25 -21.04 2.63
C THR A 324 -2.52 -20.13 2.65
N THR A 325 -2.51 -18.98 3.32
CA THR A 325 -3.61 -17.99 3.32
C THR A 325 -3.32 -16.70 2.56
N ASP A 326 -2.05 -16.37 2.32
CA ASP A 326 -1.68 -15.04 1.87
C ASP A 326 -1.25 -15.09 0.39
N TYR A 327 -1.83 -14.22 -0.43
CA TYR A 327 -1.46 -14.09 -1.83
C TYR A 327 -0.78 -12.74 -2.04
N HIS A 328 0.45 -12.76 -2.54
CA HIS A 328 1.26 -11.57 -2.76
C HIS A 328 1.52 -11.36 -4.25
N LEU A 329 1.43 -10.10 -4.67
CA LEU A 329 1.83 -9.68 -6.01
C LEU A 329 3.34 -9.43 -5.98
N VAL A 330 4.10 -10.17 -6.77
CA VAL A 330 5.57 -10.09 -6.82
C VAL A 330 6.04 -9.67 -8.20
N LEU A 331 7.20 -9.00 -8.26
CA LEU A 331 7.84 -8.59 -9.51
C LEU A 331 8.98 -9.54 -9.88
N LYS A 332 9.10 -9.86 -11.16
CA LYS A 332 10.17 -10.67 -11.74
C LYS A 332 10.73 -9.98 -12.96
N HIS A 333 12.05 -10.02 -13.12
CA HIS A 333 12.67 -9.65 -14.41
C HIS A 333 12.36 -10.74 -15.44
N ILE A 334 12.09 -10.38 -16.70
CA ILE A 334 11.70 -11.35 -17.75
C ILE A 334 12.79 -12.42 -17.98
N GLU A 335 14.05 -12.05 -17.82
CA GLU A 335 15.20 -12.96 -17.98
C GLU A 335 15.62 -13.65 -16.67
N GLY A 336 14.97 -13.32 -15.55
CA GLY A 336 15.28 -13.87 -14.22
C GLY A 336 14.26 -14.90 -13.75
N THR A 337 14.67 -15.76 -12.82
CA THR A 337 13.76 -16.70 -12.14
C THR A 337 13.28 -16.19 -10.79
N ASP A 338 14.04 -15.28 -10.18
CA ASP A 338 13.86 -14.88 -8.79
C ASP A 338 13.00 -13.62 -8.67
N ASN A 339 12.32 -13.49 -7.52
CA ASN A 339 11.55 -12.31 -7.16
C ASN A 339 12.50 -11.13 -6.91
N VAL A 340 12.17 -9.96 -7.48
CA VAL A 340 12.90 -8.72 -7.24
C VAL A 340 12.61 -8.25 -5.81
N GLN A 341 13.59 -8.37 -4.92
CA GLN A 341 13.44 -8.04 -3.49
C GLN A 341 13.47 -6.52 -3.23
N THR A 342 14.31 -5.77 -3.95
CA THR A 342 14.42 -4.31 -3.82
C THR A 342 13.95 -3.60 -5.09
N VAL A 343 12.64 -3.54 -5.28
CA VAL A 343 12.03 -2.95 -6.50
C VAL A 343 12.48 -1.49 -6.71
N ASN A 344 12.66 -0.73 -5.63
CA ASN A 344 13.14 0.65 -5.66
C ASN A 344 14.56 0.83 -6.22
N GLU A 345 15.38 -0.23 -6.22
CA GLU A 345 16.75 -0.19 -6.73
C GLU A 345 16.85 -0.67 -8.18
N HIS A 346 15.78 -1.26 -8.72
CA HIS A 346 15.77 -1.92 -10.03
C HIS A 346 14.89 -1.19 -11.06
N LEU A 347 13.82 -0.50 -10.62
CA LEU A 347 13.00 0.33 -11.49
C LEU A 347 13.54 1.75 -11.57
N SER A 348 13.57 2.32 -12.77
CA SER A 348 13.78 3.77 -12.93
C SER A 348 12.63 4.56 -12.30
N TYR A 349 12.85 5.85 -12.02
CA TYR A 349 11.84 6.73 -11.44
C TYR A 349 10.51 6.71 -12.24
N GLY A 350 10.60 6.74 -13.58
CA GLY A 350 9.43 6.65 -14.45
C GLY A 350 8.74 5.29 -14.41
N GLU A 351 9.49 4.18 -14.42
CA GLU A 351 8.89 2.85 -14.31
C GLU A 351 8.18 2.65 -12.98
N ARG A 352 8.81 3.13 -11.90
CA ARG A 352 8.27 3.10 -10.55
C ARG A 352 6.94 3.86 -10.47
N ASN A 353 6.90 5.10 -10.93
CA ASN A 353 5.67 5.90 -10.83
C ASN A 353 4.55 5.36 -11.74
N ALA A 354 4.89 4.92 -12.96
CA ALA A 354 3.91 4.34 -13.88
C ALA A 354 3.30 3.05 -13.31
N PHE A 355 4.13 2.18 -12.76
CA PHE A 355 3.65 0.92 -12.21
C PHE A 355 2.86 1.13 -10.91
N ALA A 356 3.32 2.02 -10.03
CA ALA A 356 2.58 2.40 -8.82
C ALA A 356 1.18 2.97 -9.15
N LEU A 357 1.06 3.76 -10.22
CA LEU A 357 -0.20 4.32 -10.69
C LEU A 357 -1.17 3.24 -11.18
N VAL A 358 -0.67 2.21 -11.87
CA VAL A 358 -1.48 1.05 -12.27
C VAL A 358 -1.92 0.22 -11.05
N LEU A 359 -1.05 0.03 -10.06
CA LEU A 359 -1.41 -0.65 -8.81
C LEU A 359 -2.42 0.15 -7.99
N PHE A 360 -2.27 1.47 -7.94
CA PHE A 360 -3.25 2.39 -7.34
C PHE A 360 -4.62 2.27 -8.01
N MET A 361 -4.67 2.19 -9.34
CA MET A 361 -5.92 1.98 -10.07
C MET A 361 -6.65 0.72 -9.56
N TYR A 362 -5.97 -0.43 -9.47
CA TYR A 362 -6.60 -1.65 -8.98
C TYR A 362 -7.07 -1.55 -7.52
N SER A 363 -6.32 -0.86 -6.66
CA SER A 363 -6.76 -0.54 -5.30
C SER A 363 -8.07 0.29 -5.30
N VAL A 364 -8.13 1.34 -6.12
CA VAL A 364 -9.33 2.18 -6.30
C VAL A 364 -10.52 1.37 -6.82
N LEU A 365 -10.30 0.42 -7.73
CA LEU A 365 -11.37 -0.45 -8.22
C LEU A 365 -12.00 -1.28 -7.09
N LYS A 366 -11.16 -1.76 -6.18
CA LYS A 366 -11.58 -2.55 -5.00
C LYS A 366 -12.31 -1.68 -3.97
N GLU A 367 -11.77 -0.52 -3.61
CA GLU A 367 -12.34 0.34 -2.58
C GLU A 367 -13.59 1.11 -3.03
N ASN A 368 -13.68 1.34 -4.34
CA ASN A 368 -14.80 2.01 -4.99
C ASN A 368 -15.14 3.39 -4.37
N PRO A 369 -14.20 4.37 -4.37
CA PRO A 369 -14.40 5.71 -3.83
C PRO A 369 -15.34 6.57 -4.71
N ASP A 370 -15.80 7.70 -4.16
CA ASP A 370 -16.69 8.64 -4.86
C ASP A 370 -15.91 9.59 -5.79
N LEU A 371 -14.67 9.94 -5.44
CA LEU A 371 -13.75 10.75 -6.25
C LEU A 371 -12.32 10.21 -6.18
N VAL A 372 -11.67 10.14 -7.34
CA VAL A 372 -10.26 9.80 -7.48
C VAL A 372 -9.50 11.06 -7.90
N VAL A 373 -8.42 11.41 -7.20
CA VAL A 373 -7.57 12.55 -7.53
C VAL A 373 -6.19 12.04 -7.93
N LEU A 374 -5.74 12.41 -9.13
CA LEU A 374 -4.43 12.10 -9.66
C LEU A 374 -3.64 13.40 -9.80
N ASP A 375 -2.61 13.59 -8.98
CA ASP A 375 -1.77 14.78 -8.98
C ASP A 375 -0.52 14.57 -9.84
N ASP A 376 -0.49 15.26 -10.98
CA ASP A 376 0.51 15.17 -12.05
C ASP A 376 1.03 13.76 -12.34
N PRO A 377 0.14 12.78 -12.57
CA PRO A 377 0.50 11.37 -12.57
C PRO A 377 1.39 10.96 -13.76
N ILE A 378 1.51 11.80 -14.79
CA ILE A 378 1.99 11.43 -16.14
C ILE A 378 3.05 12.34 -16.76
N SER A 379 3.39 13.47 -16.13
CA SER A 379 4.34 14.44 -16.68
C SER A 379 5.76 13.87 -16.87
N SER A 380 6.13 12.89 -16.04
CA SER A 380 7.48 12.29 -16.03
C SER A 380 7.72 11.21 -17.10
N PHE A 381 6.75 10.88 -17.96
CA PHE A 381 6.86 9.76 -18.90
C PHE A 381 7.22 10.19 -20.33
N ASP A 382 7.81 9.27 -21.10
CA ASP A 382 7.98 9.44 -22.54
C ASP A 382 6.64 9.25 -23.29
N GLY A 383 6.53 9.78 -24.51
CA GLY A 383 5.26 9.85 -25.24
C GLY A 383 4.57 8.50 -25.46
N ASN A 384 5.32 7.43 -25.75
CA ASN A 384 4.74 6.10 -25.96
C ASN A 384 4.22 5.49 -24.65
N LYS A 385 4.92 5.69 -23.53
CA LYS A 385 4.47 5.21 -22.21
C LYS A 385 3.26 5.99 -21.70
N LYS A 386 3.14 7.30 -21.98
CA LYS A 386 1.98 8.11 -21.59
C LYS A 386 0.67 7.51 -22.11
N PHE A 387 0.62 7.18 -23.40
CA PHE A 387 -0.59 6.60 -23.98
C PHE A 387 -0.91 5.23 -23.36
N ALA A 388 0.08 4.37 -23.13
CA ALA A 388 -0.14 3.08 -22.48
C ALA A 388 -0.76 3.23 -21.07
N ILE A 389 -0.31 4.22 -20.31
CA ILE A 389 -0.85 4.53 -18.98
C ILE A 389 -2.28 5.07 -19.07
N ILE A 390 -2.54 6.06 -19.93
CA ILE A 390 -3.90 6.59 -20.14
C ILE A 390 -4.86 5.50 -20.61
N ASN A 391 -4.40 4.64 -21.52
CA ASN A 391 -5.17 3.50 -22.00
C ASN A 391 -5.52 2.53 -20.86
N MET A 392 -4.53 2.15 -20.04
CA MET A 392 -4.75 1.29 -18.87
C MET A 392 -5.72 1.92 -17.87
N LEU A 393 -5.53 3.19 -17.54
CA LEU A 393 -6.31 3.90 -16.53
C LEU A 393 -7.75 4.21 -16.93
N PHE A 394 -8.03 4.48 -18.22
CA PHE A 394 -9.33 5.03 -18.61
C PHE A 394 -10.03 4.28 -19.75
N MET A 395 -9.31 3.45 -20.52
CA MET A 395 -9.84 2.78 -21.72
C MET A 395 -9.94 1.26 -21.55
N GLY A 396 -9.16 0.68 -20.64
CA GLY A 396 -9.14 -0.75 -20.33
C GLY A 396 -10.46 -1.28 -19.76
N LYS A 397 -10.61 -2.61 -19.72
CA LYS A 397 -11.82 -3.27 -19.18
C LYS A 397 -11.97 -3.06 -17.67
N HIS A 398 -10.90 -3.30 -16.91
CA HIS A 398 -10.82 -3.02 -15.48
C HIS A 398 -10.02 -1.74 -15.27
N SER A 399 -10.70 -0.60 -15.39
CA SER A 399 -10.09 0.72 -15.38
C SER A 399 -10.97 1.73 -14.64
N LEU A 400 -10.52 2.97 -14.51
CA LEU A 400 -11.29 4.07 -13.93
C LEU A 400 -12.45 4.56 -14.81
N LYS A 401 -12.76 3.84 -15.90
CA LYS A 401 -13.95 4.08 -16.70
C LYS A 401 -15.21 4.06 -15.84
N ASN A 402 -16.13 4.97 -16.13
CA ASN A 402 -17.38 5.22 -15.39
C ASN A 402 -17.19 5.75 -13.96
N ARG A 403 -16.00 6.28 -13.63
CA ARG A 403 -15.73 6.92 -12.33
C ARG A 403 -15.54 8.42 -12.48
N THR A 404 -15.72 9.14 -11.38
CA THR A 404 -15.36 10.55 -11.29
C THR A 404 -13.88 10.66 -10.92
N VAL A 405 -13.07 11.20 -11.84
CA VAL A 405 -11.63 11.35 -11.68
C VAL A 405 -11.25 12.81 -11.94
N LEU A 406 -10.51 13.41 -11.01
CA LEU A 406 -9.84 14.69 -11.19
C LEU A 406 -8.36 14.42 -11.48
N LEU A 407 -7.93 14.72 -12.70
CA LEU A 407 -6.54 14.62 -13.13
C LEU A 407 -5.97 16.03 -13.24
N LEU A 408 -4.98 16.34 -12.41
CA LEU A 408 -4.21 17.58 -12.47
C LEU A 408 -2.92 17.27 -13.22
N THR A 409 -2.56 18.08 -14.22
CA THR A 409 -1.29 17.88 -14.93
C THR A 409 -0.78 19.17 -15.56
N HIS A 410 0.54 19.28 -15.68
CA HIS A 410 1.20 20.31 -16.48
C HIS A 410 1.41 19.88 -17.94
N GLU A 411 1.00 18.67 -18.32
CA GLU A 411 1.24 18.07 -19.61
C GLU A 411 0.07 18.31 -20.57
N PHE A 412 0.25 19.21 -21.55
CA PHE A 412 -0.84 19.63 -22.42
C PHE A 412 -1.23 18.58 -23.47
N ASN A 413 -0.34 17.67 -23.90
CA ASN A 413 -0.71 16.61 -24.86
C ASN A 413 -1.81 15.69 -24.31
N THR A 414 -1.85 15.47 -23.00
CA THR A 414 -2.90 14.71 -22.35
C THR A 414 -4.26 15.37 -22.55
N VAL A 415 -4.30 16.71 -22.48
CA VAL A 415 -5.51 17.50 -22.76
C VAL A 415 -5.87 17.41 -24.24
N ILE A 416 -4.89 17.50 -25.15
CA ILE A 416 -5.11 17.32 -26.59
C ILE A 416 -5.69 15.92 -26.87
N ASP A 417 -5.13 14.87 -26.29
CA ASP A 417 -5.58 13.50 -26.50
C ASP A 417 -6.98 13.26 -25.96
N ALA A 418 -7.27 13.76 -24.76
CA ALA A 418 -8.55 13.58 -24.10
C ALA A 418 -9.68 14.43 -24.72
N ILE A 419 -9.40 15.68 -25.09
CA ILE A 419 -10.43 16.65 -25.53
C ILE A 419 -10.51 16.74 -27.05
N TYR A 420 -9.38 16.73 -27.76
CA TYR A 420 -9.32 16.99 -29.20
C TYR A 420 -9.30 15.71 -30.05
N ASN A 421 -8.39 14.77 -29.75
CA ASN A 421 -8.14 13.59 -30.58
C ASN A 421 -9.13 12.43 -30.32
N MET A 422 -9.30 12.03 -29.05
CA MET A 422 -9.99 10.78 -28.69
C MET A 422 -11.06 10.93 -27.60
N PRO A 423 -11.91 11.96 -27.59
CA PRO A 423 -12.87 12.19 -26.50
C PRO A 423 -13.89 11.05 -26.32
N TYR A 424 -14.18 10.32 -27.41
CA TYR A 424 -15.12 9.19 -27.42
C TYR A 424 -14.53 7.89 -26.83
N ASN A 425 -13.23 7.82 -26.60
CA ASN A 425 -12.60 6.64 -25.98
C ASN A 425 -12.74 6.64 -24.45
N PHE A 426 -13.08 7.79 -23.87
CA PHE A 426 -13.28 7.98 -22.43
C PHE A 426 -14.76 7.90 -22.08
N ASN A 427 -15.07 7.41 -20.88
CA ASN A 427 -16.43 7.43 -20.34
C ASN A 427 -16.40 7.71 -18.83
N PRO A 428 -17.05 8.78 -18.33
CA PRO A 428 -17.76 9.82 -19.08
C PRO A 428 -16.84 10.62 -20.01
N THR A 429 -17.42 11.37 -20.95
CA THR A 429 -16.65 12.28 -21.82
C THR A 429 -15.87 13.28 -20.95
N PRO A 430 -14.56 13.45 -21.19
CA PRO A 430 -13.72 14.30 -20.38
C PRO A 430 -14.08 15.77 -20.59
N THR A 431 -13.86 16.54 -19.54
CA THR A 431 -13.92 17.99 -19.52
C THR A 431 -12.59 18.50 -19.03
N ALA A 432 -12.13 19.63 -19.54
CA ALA A 432 -10.85 20.20 -19.17
C ALA A 432 -11.01 21.67 -18.79
N ALA A 433 -10.17 22.13 -17.88
CA ALA A 433 -10.08 23.53 -17.53
C ALA A 433 -8.63 23.93 -17.27
N PHE A 434 -8.30 25.15 -17.65
CA PHE A 434 -7.04 25.81 -17.38
C PHE A 434 -7.11 26.50 -16.01
N LEU A 435 -6.16 26.20 -15.15
CA LEU A 435 -6.06 26.77 -13.81
C LEU A 435 -5.00 27.86 -13.78
N THR A 436 -5.36 29.04 -13.31
CA THR A 436 -4.43 30.17 -13.13
C THR A 436 -4.53 30.74 -11.73
N THR A 437 -3.41 31.24 -11.20
CA THR A 437 -3.41 31.95 -9.92
C THR A 437 -2.99 33.40 -10.15
N LYS A 438 -3.91 34.33 -9.91
CA LYS A 438 -3.66 35.77 -9.99
C LYS A 438 -3.81 36.37 -8.61
N GLN A 439 -2.75 37.02 -8.10
CA GLN A 439 -2.74 37.65 -6.77
C GLN A 439 -3.20 36.70 -5.64
N GLY A 440 -2.85 35.41 -5.73
CA GLY A 440 -3.24 34.38 -4.77
C GLY A 440 -4.68 33.85 -4.92
N ILE A 441 -5.44 34.29 -5.93
CA ILE A 441 -6.78 33.78 -6.24
C ILE A 441 -6.67 32.76 -7.37
N LEU A 442 -7.11 31.53 -7.11
CA LEU A 442 -7.23 30.48 -8.11
C LEU A 442 -8.46 30.74 -9.00
N GLN A 443 -8.25 30.77 -10.30
CA GLN A 443 -9.28 30.93 -11.31
C GLN A 443 -9.26 29.74 -12.27
N GLU A 444 -10.44 29.32 -12.70
CA GLU A 444 -10.65 28.20 -13.62
C GLU A 444 -11.30 28.72 -14.90
N LYS A 445 -10.76 28.32 -16.05
CA LYS A 445 -11.33 28.61 -17.37
C LYS A 445 -11.48 27.33 -18.17
N GLU A 446 -12.69 27.02 -18.61
CA GLU A 446 -12.98 25.81 -19.42
C GLU A 446 -12.14 25.77 -20.70
N ILE A 447 -11.68 24.58 -21.09
CA ILE A 447 -11.01 24.29 -22.36
C ILE A 447 -11.94 23.40 -23.19
N THR A 448 -12.35 23.88 -24.36
CA THR A 448 -13.11 23.10 -25.33
C THR A 448 -12.26 22.70 -26.53
N LYS A 449 -12.80 21.84 -27.39
CA LYS A 449 -12.13 21.46 -28.64
C LYS A 449 -11.80 22.67 -29.54
N ALA A 450 -12.60 23.74 -29.49
CA ALA A 450 -12.40 24.93 -30.32
C ALA A 450 -11.25 25.83 -29.81
N ASP A 451 -10.86 25.67 -28.54
CA ASP A 451 -9.78 26.43 -27.92
C ASP A 451 -8.39 25.87 -28.25
N ILE A 452 -8.32 24.58 -28.59
CA ILE A 452 -7.09 23.87 -28.98
C ILE A 452 -6.84 24.14 -30.47
N LYS A 453 -5.91 25.05 -30.76
CA LYS A 453 -5.63 25.54 -32.11
C LYS A 453 -4.17 25.30 -32.47
N SER A 454 -3.91 25.17 -33.76
CA SER A 454 -2.53 25.16 -34.25
C SER A 454 -1.87 26.51 -34.00
N PHE A 455 -0.53 26.52 -33.91
CA PHE A 455 0.24 27.77 -33.80
C PHE A 455 -0.15 28.79 -34.89
N GLY A 456 -0.30 28.34 -36.15
CA GLY A 456 -0.65 29.21 -37.27
C GLY A 456 -2.02 29.86 -37.13
N GLU A 457 -3.03 29.11 -36.70
CA GLU A 457 -4.37 29.64 -36.42
C GLU A 457 -4.35 30.71 -35.32
N ILE A 458 -3.56 30.50 -34.26
CA ILE A 458 -3.39 31.47 -33.17
C ILE A 458 -2.70 32.74 -33.68
N ALA A 459 -1.61 32.59 -34.45
CA ALA A 459 -0.90 33.73 -35.02
C ALA A 459 -1.83 34.57 -35.90
N HIS A 460 -2.56 33.95 -36.84
CA HIS A 460 -3.51 34.67 -37.71
C HIS A 460 -4.64 35.35 -36.95
N ALA A 461 -5.21 34.69 -35.94
CA ALA A 461 -6.26 35.26 -35.11
C ALA A 461 -5.76 36.51 -34.36
N ASN A 462 -4.57 36.46 -33.78
CA ASN A 462 -3.99 37.57 -33.04
C ASN A 462 -3.53 38.72 -33.96
N ILE A 463 -2.95 38.42 -35.12
CA ILE A 463 -2.61 39.42 -36.15
C ILE A 463 -3.85 40.19 -36.61
N SER A 464 -5.00 39.51 -36.73
CA SER A 464 -6.27 40.09 -37.17
C SER A 464 -7.07 40.76 -36.04
N SER A 465 -6.58 40.73 -34.81
CA SER A 465 -7.30 41.26 -33.64
C SER A 465 -7.14 42.78 -33.48
N ASP A 466 -7.73 43.34 -32.42
CA ASP A 466 -7.60 44.77 -32.08
C ASP A 466 -6.34 45.11 -31.27
N MET A 467 -5.41 44.15 -31.07
CA MET A 467 -4.15 44.42 -30.37
C MET A 467 -3.26 45.42 -31.12
N ASP A 468 -2.31 46.00 -30.40
CA ASP A 468 -1.38 46.97 -30.99
C ASP A 468 -0.53 46.35 -32.11
N SER A 469 -0.14 47.18 -33.08
CA SER A 469 0.67 46.77 -34.23
C SER A 469 1.97 46.09 -33.82
N LEU A 470 2.62 46.52 -32.74
CA LEU A 470 3.85 45.88 -32.27
C LEU A 470 3.61 44.43 -31.85
N ASN A 471 2.53 44.14 -31.09
CA ASN A 471 2.17 42.77 -30.74
C ASN A 471 1.80 41.92 -31.96
N LYS A 472 1.07 42.49 -32.94
CA LYS A 472 0.75 41.81 -34.21
C LYS A 472 2.02 41.41 -34.97
N LEU A 473 3.01 42.31 -35.02
CA LEU A 473 4.28 42.05 -35.68
C LEU A 473 5.09 40.95 -34.99
N VAL A 474 4.96 40.78 -33.67
CA VAL A 474 5.61 39.66 -32.96
C VAL A 474 5.00 38.34 -33.41
N TYR A 475 3.67 38.25 -33.46
CA TYR A 475 2.99 37.05 -33.97
C TYR A 475 3.33 36.76 -35.43
N LEU A 476 3.35 37.80 -36.28
CA LEU A 476 3.71 37.65 -37.69
C LEU A 476 5.16 37.19 -37.86
N ARG A 477 6.10 37.75 -37.09
CA ARG A 477 7.50 37.32 -37.14
C ARG A 477 7.65 35.85 -36.74
N ARG A 478 6.96 35.40 -35.69
CA ARG A 478 6.97 33.99 -35.28
C ARG A 478 6.34 33.08 -36.34
N LEU A 479 5.23 33.49 -36.96
CA LEU A 479 4.63 32.75 -38.07
C LEU A 479 5.61 32.58 -39.24
N LEU A 480 6.24 33.67 -39.68
CA LEU A 480 7.23 33.64 -40.75
C LEU A 480 8.50 32.88 -40.35
N GLU A 481 8.83 32.75 -39.06
CA GLU A 481 9.94 31.93 -38.58
C GLU A 481 9.71 30.43 -38.87
N ILE A 482 8.46 29.97 -38.85
CA ILE A 482 8.10 28.59 -39.26
C ILE A 482 8.02 28.47 -40.78
N GLU A 483 7.37 29.44 -41.44
CA GLU A 483 7.05 29.35 -42.86
C GLU A 483 8.28 29.61 -43.76
N ASN A 484 9.06 30.65 -43.45
CA ASN A 484 10.22 31.07 -44.23
C ASN A 484 11.17 31.99 -43.43
N ALA A 485 11.96 31.40 -42.52
CA ALA A 485 12.87 32.13 -41.62
C ALA A 485 13.98 32.98 -42.30
N SER A 486 14.17 32.86 -43.62
CA SER A 486 15.12 33.68 -44.39
C SER A 486 14.44 34.64 -45.37
N GLY A 487 13.11 34.72 -45.36
CA GLY A 487 12.30 35.59 -46.20
C GLY A 487 12.53 37.08 -45.91
N LEU A 488 12.29 37.93 -46.91
CA LEU A 488 12.49 39.38 -46.80
C LEU A 488 11.57 40.01 -45.75
N ALA A 489 10.29 39.59 -45.68
CA ALA A 489 9.37 40.04 -44.64
C ALA A 489 9.87 39.69 -43.22
N TRP A 490 10.33 38.45 -43.01
CA TRP A 490 10.89 38.04 -41.71
C TRP A 490 12.12 38.88 -41.33
N GLN A 491 13.03 39.10 -42.27
CA GLN A 491 14.23 39.94 -42.07
C GLN A 491 13.82 41.37 -41.70
N LEU A 492 12.86 41.96 -42.42
CA LEU A 492 12.39 43.31 -42.16
C LEU A 492 11.79 43.45 -40.75
N LEU A 493 10.94 42.51 -40.32
CA LEU A 493 10.39 42.48 -38.97
C LEU A 493 11.46 42.29 -37.89
N SER A 494 12.46 41.44 -38.16
CA SER A 494 13.59 41.24 -37.25
C SER A 494 14.34 42.56 -36.98
N ASN A 495 14.49 43.42 -38.00
CA ASN A 495 15.13 44.71 -37.84
C ASN A 495 14.35 45.69 -36.95
N ILE A 496 13.01 45.67 -36.99
CA ILE A 496 12.16 46.45 -36.09
C ILE A 496 12.47 46.09 -34.62
N PHE A 497 12.46 44.80 -34.29
CA PHE A 497 12.70 44.36 -32.92
C PHE A 497 14.15 44.51 -32.47
N HIS A 498 15.12 44.49 -33.39
CA HIS A 498 16.50 44.88 -33.11
C HIS A 498 16.72 46.40 -33.09
N LYS A 499 15.67 47.21 -33.25
CA LYS A 499 15.72 48.67 -33.16
C LYS A 499 16.68 49.30 -34.15
N ARG A 500 16.73 48.80 -35.40
CA ARG A 500 17.62 49.34 -36.43
C ARG A 500 16.92 50.38 -37.29
N GLU A 501 17.45 51.60 -37.32
CA GLU A 501 16.94 52.67 -38.20
C GLU A 501 17.05 52.26 -39.67
N LYS A 502 18.14 51.58 -40.03
CA LYS A 502 18.40 51.09 -41.39
C LYS A 502 18.34 49.56 -41.40
N PRO A 503 17.38 48.94 -42.11
CA PRO A 503 17.26 47.49 -42.14
C PRO A 503 18.51 46.78 -42.67
N GLU A 504 18.96 45.77 -41.94
CA GLU A 504 20.06 44.88 -42.30
C GLU A 504 19.54 43.51 -42.74
N TYR A 505 20.15 42.94 -43.77
CA TYR A 505 19.98 41.55 -44.17
C TYR A 505 21.02 40.68 -43.46
N HIS A 506 20.55 39.69 -42.70
CA HIS A 506 21.40 38.73 -41.99
C HIS A 506 21.46 37.39 -42.72
N PHE A 507 22.66 36.92 -43.02
CA PHE A 507 22.85 35.60 -43.60
C PHE A 507 23.01 34.54 -42.52
N SER A 508 22.31 33.41 -42.67
CA SER A 508 22.41 32.27 -41.76
C SER A 508 23.74 31.51 -41.85
N ASN A 509 24.56 31.77 -42.87
CA ASN A 509 25.81 31.07 -43.15
C ASN A 509 27.07 31.79 -42.64
N GLY A 510 26.92 32.81 -41.79
CA GLY A 510 28.05 33.58 -41.24
C GLY A 510 28.67 34.61 -42.18
N THR A 511 28.05 34.85 -43.35
CA THR A 511 28.41 36.00 -44.20
C THR A 511 28.11 37.31 -43.46
N PRO A 512 28.98 38.34 -43.54
CA PRO A 512 28.72 39.63 -42.90
C PRO A 512 27.37 40.21 -43.31
N ASN A 513 26.66 40.78 -42.35
CA ASN A 513 25.39 41.45 -42.58
C ASN A 513 25.61 42.62 -43.55
N ARG A 514 24.60 42.91 -44.36
CA ARG A 514 24.58 44.08 -45.27
C ARG A 514 23.30 44.86 -45.06
N LEU A 515 23.22 46.07 -45.58
CA LEU A 515 21.93 46.77 -45.66
C LEU A 515 21.00 46.06 -46.65
N MET A 516 19.70 46.03 -46.34
CA MET A 516 18.67 45.66 -47.30
C MET A 516 18.62 46.72 -48.41
N THR A 517 18.39 46.28 -49.65
CA THR A 517 18.19 47.21 -50.77
C THR A 517 16.79 47.86 -50.68
N PRO A 518 16.57 49.03 -51.32
CA PRO A 518 15.24 49.63 -51.37
C PRO A 518 14.17 48.71 -51.98
N GLU A 519 14.55 47.90 -52.97
CA GLU A 519 13.66 46.90 -53.59
C GLU A 519 13.30 45.81 -52.59
N GLU A 520 14.27 45.28 -51.83
CA GLU A 520 14.02 44.27 -50.80
C GLU A 520 13.11 44.77 -49.68
N ILE A 521 13.28 46.02 -49.25
CA ILE A 521 12.41 46.65 -48.25
C ILE A 521 11.00 46.83 -48.81
N GLN A 522 10.87 47.27 -50.07
CA GLN A 522 9.58 47.46 -50.72
C GLN A 522 8.84 46.13 -50.91
N ASP A 523 9.54 45.07 -51.32
CA ASP A 523 8.96 43.74 -51.51
C ASP A 523 8.49 43.15 -50.17
N ALA A 524 9.33 43.21 -49.13
CA ALA A 524 8.96 42.81 -47.77
C ALA A 524 7.74 43.59 -47.25
N THR A 525 7.72 44.91 -47.47
CA THR A 525 6.60 45.77 -47.05
C THR A 525 5.32 45.41 -47.79
N ASN A 526 5.40 45.16 -49.10
CA ASN A 526 4.26 44.75 -49.92
C ASN A 526 3.71 43.38 -49.49
N GLU A 527 4.59 42.43 -49.18
CA GLU A 527 4.22 41.11 -48.65
C GLU A 527 3.44 41.25 -47.34
N ILE A 528 3.97 42.03 -46.38
CA ILE A 528 3.32 42.25 -45.08
C ILE A 528 1.96 42.94 -45.26
N LYS A 529 1.88 44.00 -46.08
CA LYS A 529 0.64 44.74 -46.33
C LYS A 529 -0.44 43.91 -47.00
N THR A 530 -0.06 43.14 -48.01
CA THR A 530 -1.03 42.41 -48.84
C THR A 530 -1.60 41.22 -48.09
N ASN A 531 -0.77 40.54 -47.29
CA ASN A 531 -1.12 39.24 -46.74
C ASN A 531 -1.53 39.30 -45.25
N TYR A 532 -1.10 40.32 -44.49
CA TYR A 532 -1.22 40.30 -43.03
C TYR A 532 -1.72 41.63 -42.43
N ILE A 533 -1.02 42.75 -42.64
CA ILE A 533 -1.27 44.02 -41.94
C ILE A 533 -1.26 45.19 -42.95
N SER A 534 -2.44 45.55 -43.45
CA SER A 534 -2.60 46.48 -44.59
C SER A 534 -2.00 47.88 -44.41
N ASP A 535 -1.91 48.34 -43.17
CA ASP A 535 -1.40 49.67 -42.78
C ASP A 535 0.04 49.64 -42.24
N PHE A 536 0.75 48.51 -42.36
CA PHE A 536 2.13 48.37 -41.90
C PHE A 536 3.07 49.42 -42.48
N ASP A 537 3.87 50.09 -41.64
CA ASP A 537 4.88 51.04 -42.09
C ASP A 537 6.15 50.90 -41.24
N TYR A 538 7.28 50.56 -41.87
CA TYR A 538 8.51 50.24 -41.15
C TYR A 538 8.96 51.41 -40.27
N ASP A 539 8.99 52.63 -40.81
CA ASP A 539 9.49 53.80 -40.10
C ASP A 539 8.59 54.13 -38.92
N THR A 540 7.27 54.07 -39.09
CA THR A 540 6.30 54.29 -38.01
C THR A 540 6.48 53.29 -36.88
N GLU A 541 6.58 52.00 -37.19
CA GLU A 541 6.74 50.94 -36.19
C GLU A 541 8.13 51.00 -35.53
N TYR A 542 9.17 51.31 -36.30
CA TYR A 542 10.51 51.56 -35.78
C TYR A 542 10.51 52.72 -34.77
N GLN A 543 9.90 53.87 -35.09
CA GLN A 543 9.82 55.01 -34.17
C GLN A 543 9.09 54.65 -32.87
N LYS A 544 8.02 53.84 -32.94
CA LYS A 544 7.34 53.33 -31.73
C LYS A 544 8.30 52.53 -30.83
N THR A 545 9.19 51.71 -31.40
CA THR A 545 10.17 50.95 -30.59
C THR A 545 11.23 51.81 -29.88
N GLN A 546 11.40 53.07 -30.32
CA GLN A 546 12.33 54.03 -29.69
C GLN A 546 11.65 54.82 -28.57
N ASP A 547 10.34 54.98 -28.59
CA ASP A 547 9.61 55.78 -27.60
C ASP A 547 9.25 54.95 -26.36
N ILE A 548 10.04 55.14 -25.30
CA ILE A 548 9.83 54.45 -24.03
C ILE A 548 8.50 54.81 -23.36
N THR A 549 7.95 56.01 -23.60
CA THR A 549 6.69 56.44 -23.00
C THR A 549 5.54 55.69 -23.65
N VAL A 550 5.55 55.59 -24.99
CA VAL A 550 4.59 54.80 -25.75
C VAL A 550 4.67 53.33 -25.36
N LEU A 551 5.88 52.75 -25.27
CA LEU A 551 6.02 51.35 -24.89
C LEU A 551 5.51 51.06 -23.47
N LYS A 552 5.70 51.97 -22.50
CA LYS A 552 5.13 51.84 -21.15
C LYS A 552 3.60 51.90 -21.17
N GLU A 553 3.03 52.78 -21.97
CA GLU A 553 1.57 52.88 -22.13
C GLU A 553 1.01 51.59 -22.76
N LEU A 554 1.64 51.09 -23.82
CA LEU A 554 1.27 49.81 -24.45
C LEU A 554 1.37 48.63 -23.47
N TYR A 555 2.43 48.59 -22.66
CA TYR A 555 2.59 47.56 -21.62
C TYR A 555 1.46 47.62 -20.59
N GLN A 556 1.10 48.81 -20.10
CA GLN A 556 0.04 48.98 -19.10
C GLN A 556 -1.34 48.63 -19.65
N ASN A 557 -1.58 48.95 -20.93
CA ASN A 557 -2.85 48.74 -21.61
C ASN A 557 -2.99 47.37 -22.30
N SER A 558 -1.96 46.53 -22.25
CA SER A 558 -1.97 45.17 -22.82
C SER A 558 -3.09 44.32 -22.21
N GLY A 559 -3.80 43.55 -23.05
CA GLY A 559 -4.96 42.76 -22.66
C GLY A 559 -4.63 41.47 -21.92
N SER A 560 -3.38 41.00 -22.01
CA SER A 560 -2.92 39.74 -21.43
C SER A 560 -1.49 39.85 -20.89
N ASN A 561 -1.12 38.94 -19.97
CA ASN A 561 0.26 38.84 -19.48
C ASN A 561 1.25 38.48 -20.61
N TYR A 562 0.79 37.76 -21.64
CA TYR A 562 1.60 37.42 -22.80
C TYR A 562 1.93 38.64 -23.66
N GLU A 563 0.95 39.51 -23.94
CA GLU A 563 1.17 40.79 -24.64
C GLU A 563 2.11 41.71 -23.86
N LYS A 564 1.95 41.79 -22.53
CA LYS A 564 2.87 42.53 -21.65
C LYS A 564 4.30 42.05 -21.82
N LEU A 565 4.51 40.73 -21.78
CA LEU A 565 5.83 40.13 -21.93
C LEU A 565 6.46 40.47 -23.29
N GLN A 566 5.63 40.55 -24.34
CA GLN A 566 6.09 40.95 -25.67
C GLN A 566 6.59 42.40 -25.68
N ILE A 567 5.80 43.34 -25.15
CA ILE A 567 6.20 44.75 -25.08
C ILE A 567 7.42 44.95 -24.18
N TYR A 568 7.48 44.25 -23.04
CA TYR A 568 8.64 44.29 -22.15
C TYR A 568 9.93 43.90 -22.88
N ARG A 569 9.90 42.84 -23.70
CA ARG A 569 11.07 42.47 -24.51
C ARG A 569 11.48 43.59 -25.47
N ILE A 570 10.52 44.26 -26.12
CA ILE A 570 10.83 45.39 -27.00
C ILE A 570 11.49 46.51 -26.20
N MET A 571 11.07 46.77 -24.97
CA MET A 571 11.71 47.77 -24.10
C MET A 571 13.16 47.38 -23.75
N PHE A 572 13.40 46.11 -23.40
CA PHE A 572 14.67 45.62 -22.87
C PHE A 572 15.35 44.60 -23.80
N ASN A 573 15.98 45.08 -24.90
CA ASN A 573 16.68 44.20 -25.86
C ASN A 573 17.82 43.37 -25.24
N GLU A 574 18.52 43.89 -24.23
CA GLU A 574 19.56 43.15 -23.50
C GLU A 574 19.00 42.12 -22.49
N ASN A 575 17.67 42.16 -22.27
CA ASN A 575 16.88 41.39 -21.30
C ASN A 575 17.22 41.65 -19.82
N SER A 576 16.39 41.07 -18.96
CA SER A 576 16.67 40.95 -17.53
C SER A 576 18.03 40.31 -17.26
N SER A 577 18.71 40.78 -16.21
CA SER A 577 19.92 40.16 -15.66
C SER A 577 19.66 38.77 -15.07
N ASN A 578 18.39 38.46 -14.76
CA ASN A 578 17.95 37.15 -14.30
C ASN A 578 17.74 36.22 -15.51
N SER A 579 18.53 35.14 -15.57
CA SER A 579 18.49 34.15 -16.65
C SER A 579 17.14 33.45 -16.80
N VAL A 580 16.36 33.30 -15.71
CA VAL A 580 15.03 32.69 -15.74
C VAL A 580 14.03 33.61 -16.42
N ILE A 581 13.99 34.88 -16.03
CA ILE A 581 13.12 35.89 -16.66
C ILE A 581 13.50 36.05 -18.14
N LYS A 582 14.80 36.16 -18.42
CA LYS A 582 15.33 36.24 -19.77
C LYS A 582 14.86 35.09 -20.67
N LYS A 583 14.77 33.87 -20.13
CA LYS A 583 14.27 32.71 -20.88
C LYS A 583 12.79 32.87 -21.25
N PHE A 584 11.91 33.16 -20.30
CA PHE A 584 10.48 33.39 -20.57
C PHE A 584 10.26 34.53 -21.59
N VAL A 585 11.03 35.61 -21.45
CA VAL A 585 10.96 36.76 -22.35
C VAL A 585 11.44 36.39 -23.77
N ASN A 586 12.46 35.55 -23.91
CA ASN A 586 12.91 35.03 -25.22
C ASN A 586 11.84 34.16 -25.88
N GLU A 587 11.22 33.23 -25.14
CA GLU A 587 10.19 32.31 -25.63
C GLU A 587 8.92 33.05 -26.12
N ALA A 588 8.69 34.29 -25.69
CA ALA A 588 7.61 35.13 -26.24
C ALA A 588 7.84 35.56 -27.70
N PHE A 589 9.10 35.56 -28.17
CA PHE A 589 9.53 36.06 -29.47
C PHE A 589 9.99 34.99 -30.46
N HIS A 590 10.33 33.82 -29.96
CA HIS A 590 10.84 32.69 -30.73
C HIS A 590 10.02 31.46 -30.45
N ILE A 591 9.89 30.60 -31.45
CA ILE A 591 9.28 29.29 -31.26
C ILE A 591 10.37 28.32 -30.82
N GLU A 592 10.44 28.05 -29.51
CA GLU A 592 11.40 27.11 -28.93
C GLU A 592 10.65 25.89 -28.35
N ASN A 593 10.64 24.77 -29.08
CA ASN A 593 10.00 23.51 -28.67
C ASN A 593 8.50 23.60 -28.30
N ASP A 594 7.75 24.52 -28.93
CA ASP A 594 6.30 24.62 -28.73
C ASP A 594 5.54 23.43 -29.37
N TYR A 595 4.41 23.06 -28.76
CA TYR A 595 3.49 22.09 -29.34
C TYR A 595 2.85 22.68 -30.60
N LEU A 596 2.70 21.84 -31.65
CA LEU A 596 2.00 22.24 -32.87
C LEU A 596 0.59 22.76 -32.58
N PHE A 597 -0.08 22.16 -31.58
CA PHE A 597 -1.36 22.59 -31.04
C PHE A 597 -1.20 23.12 -29.62
N GLN A 598 -1.80 24.26 -29.33
CA GLN A 598 -1.72 24.93 -28.04
C GLN A 598 -2.99 25.76 -27.77
N LEU A 599 -3.09 26.34 -26.57
CA LEU A 599 -4.10 27.35 -26.25
C LEU A 599 -3.60 28.73 -26.68
N ASN A 600 -4.51 29.64 -27.04
CA ASN A 600 -4.14 31.02 -27.32
C ASN A 600 -3.65 31.72 -26.03
N PRO A 601 -2.37 32.13 -25.93
CA PRO A 601 -1.82 32.70 -24.70
C PRO A 601 -2.39 34.09 -24.35
N CYS A 602 -3.04 34.77 -25.31
CA CYS A 602 -3.81 35.99 -25.04
C CYS A 602 -5.14 35.70 -24.33
N GLU A 603 -5.69 34.49 -24.50
CA GLU A 603 -6.97 34.08 -23.91
C GLU A 603 -6.79 33.27 -22.62
N TYR A 604 -5.70 32.50 -22.53
CA TYR A 604 -5.33 31.65 -21.40
C TYR A 604 -3.98 32.12 -20.88
N ASP A 605 -3.92 32.63 -19.65
CA ASP A 605 -2.68 33.20 -19.10
C ASP A 605 -1.63 32.11 -18.84
N THR A 606 -0.84 31.80 -19.86
CA THR A 606 0.28 30.85 -19.78
C THR A 606 1.50 31.44 -19.08
N VAL A 607 1.58 32.77 -18.98
CA VAL A 607 2.65 33.48 -18.29
C VAL A 607 2.34 33.59 -16.79
N PRO A 608 3.16 32.99 -15.91
CA PRO A 608 2.95 33.08 -14.48
C PRO A 608 3.02 34.52 -13.96
N GLN A 609 2.17 34.85 -12.98
CA GLN A 609 2.08 36.21 -12.44
C GLN A 609 3.41 36.75 -11.91
N TYR A 610 4.23 35.91 -11.26
CA TYR A 610 5.51 36.35 -10.70
C TYR A 610 6.50 36.84 -11.77
N ILE A 611 6.40 36.35 -13.02
CA ILE A 611 7.23 36.84 -14.14
C ILE A 611 6.86 38.29 -14.46
N ILE A 612 5.57 38.58 -14.48
CA ILE A 612 5.05 39.93 -14.71
C ILE A 612 5.41 40.85 -13.55
N ASP A 613 5.31 40.37 -12.31
CA ASP A 613 5.68 41.15 -11.13
C ASP A 613 7.18 41.56 -11.15
N GLU A 614 8.07 40.72 -11.69
CA GLU A 614 9.48 41.09 -11.91
C GLU A 614 9.64 42.10 -13.06
N CYS A 615 8.91 41.91 -14.18
CA CYS A 615 8.92 42.88 -15.28
C CYS A 615 8.41 44.27 -14.83
N ASP A 616 7.38 44.31 -13.97
CA ASP A 616 6.81 45.52 -13.40
C ASP A 616 7.87 46.29 -12.58
N LYS A 617 8.72 45.58 -11.81
CA LYS A 617 9.82 46.20 -11.05
C LYS A 617 10.83 46.89 -11.97
N ASP A 618 11.29 46.19 -13.00
CA ASP A 618 12.25 46.74 -13.98
C ASP A 618 11.67 47.98 -14.68
N ILE A 619 10.37 47.97 -15.02
CA ILE A 619 9.68 49.09 -15.66
C ILE A 619 9.58 50.32 -14.73
N LEU A 620 9.35 50.09 -13.43
CA LEU A 620 9.28 51.15 -12.42
C LEU A 620 10.65 51.81 -12.17
N GLU A 621 11.75 51.06 -12.32
CA GLU A 621 13.12 51.59 -12.18
C GLU A 621 13.53 52.50 -13.34
N ILE A 622 12.84 52.45 -14.48
CA ILE A 622 12.97 53.44 -15.55
C ILE A 622 12.31 54.76 -15.09
N CYS A 623 12.96 55.52 -14.21
CA CYS A 623 12.65 56.94 -14.07
C CYS A 623 13.09 57.69 -15.34
N PRO A 624 12.34 58.71 -15.79
CA PRO A 624 12.76 59.52 -16.93
C PRO A 624 14.08 60.20 -16.56
N GLN A 625 15.15 59.94 -17.32
CA GLN A 625 16.26 60.89 -17.34
C GLN A 625 15.67 62.20 -17.86
N GLY A 626 15.69 63.22 -17.00
CA GLY A 626 15.09 64.52 -17.26
C GLY A 626 15.70 65.27 -18.42
#